data_AF-A0A7S1W8R2-F1
#
_entry.id   AF-A0A7S1W8R2-F1
#
_cell.length_a   1.000
_cell.length_b   1.000
_cell.length_c   1.000
_cell.angle_alpha   90.00
_cell.angle_beta   90.00
_cell.angle_gamma   90.00
#
_symmetry.space_group_name_H-M   'P 1'
#
loop_
_entity.id
_entity.type
_entity.pdbx_description
1 polymer ?
#
loop_
_entity_poly.entity_id
_entity_poly.type
_entity_poly.pdbx_seq_one_letter_code
_entity_poly.pdbx_strand_id
1 'polypeptide(L)'
;RALAEPAKFFHTEMAAFYSRYVSYVLSHMVQVLELPVVVSKIIKDNEREKFGPFKPILVGILHKLNFNLHAHELCRDCTNDDVFALNDKLRRTVSHAVVPQGTQCPLCAQHLSIQVEDDDTLKFFRCGHGFHEICLKQQSECPVCVLEARFGPSAMSLFGGPSAATKTSHGGASAPTPAAAR
;
A
#
# COMPACT_ATOMS: atom_id res chain seq x y z
N ARG A 1 -68.26 -33.10 10.92
CA ARG A 1 -67.58 -31.99 10.21
C ARG A 1 -66.09 -32.02 10.60
N ALA A 2 -65.35 -33.05 10.20
CA ALA A 2 -64.00 -33.36 10.70
C ALA A 2 -63.16 -34.09 9.63
N LEU A 3 -63.03 -33.50 8.43
CA LEU A 3 -62.24 -34.06 7.33
C LEU A 3 -61.24 -33.04 6.73
N ALA A 4 -61.05 -31.88 7.37
CA ALA A 4 -60.26 -30.77 6.80
C ALA A 4 -58.84 -30.62 7.41
N GLU A 5 -58.41 -31.54 8.27
CA GLU A 5 -57.15 -31.42 9.03
C GLU A 5 -55.89 -32.03 8.37
N PRO A 6 -55.91 -33.16 7.65
CA PRO A 6 -54.66 -33.73 7.11
C PRO A 6 -54.09 -32.92 5.94
N ALA A 7 -54.96 -32.31 5.12
CA ALA A 7 -54.53 -31.48 3.99
C ALA A 7 -53.82 -30.19 4.44
N LYS A 8 -54.23 -29.62 5.58
CA LYS A 8 -53.61 -28.42 6.15
C LYS A 8 -52.23 -28.72 6.69
N PHE A 9 -52.08 -29.84 7.41
CA PHE A 9 -50.80 -30.30 7.95
C PHE A 9 -49.76 -30.50 6.84
N PHE A 10 -50.14 -31.22 5.78
CA PHE A 10 -49.30 -31.47 4.62
C PHE A 10 -48.90 -30.17 3.90
N HIS A 11 -49.82 -29.21 3.79
CA HIS A 11 -49.52 -27.90 3.21
C HIS A 11 -48.51 -27.10 4.04
N THR A 12 -48.60 -27.12 5.36
CA THR A 12 -47.62 -26.46 6.26
C THR A 12 -46.25 -27.10 6.19
N GLU A 13 -46.18 -28.44 6.13
CA GLU A 13 -44.92 -29.17 6.07
C GLU A 13 -44.22 -28.95 4.73
N MET A 14 -44.98 -28.97 3.64
CA MET A 14 -44.48 -28.61 2.31
C MET A 14 -44.04 -27.14 2.24
N ALA A 15 -44.81 -26.20 2.81
CA ALA A 15 -44.42 -24.79 2.85
C ALA A 15 -43.13 -24.56 3.66
N ALA A 16 -42.94 -25.30 4.76
CA ALA A 16 -41.72 -25.25 5.56
C ALA A 16 -40.51 -25.83 4.79
N PHE A 17 -40.72 -26.92 4.06
CA PHE A 17 -39.70 -27.52 3.19
C PHE A 17 -39.28 -26.56 2.08
N TYR A 18 -40.23 -25.99 1.34
CA TYR A 18 -39.96 -25.01 0.30
C TYR A 18 -39.32 -23.74 0.86
N SER A 19 -39.74 -23.25 2.04
CA SER A 19 -39.09 -22.10 2.69
C SER A 19 -37.63 -22.38 3.01
N ARG A 20 -37.32 -23.55 3.61
CA ARG A 20 -35.93 -23.94 3.89
C ARG A 20 -35.10 -24.05 2.61
N TYR A 21 -35.66 -24.66 1.57
CA TYR A 21 -34.99 -24.80 0.29
C TYR A 21 -34.73 -23.44 -0.38
N VAL A 22 -35.71 -22.54 -0.38
CA VAL A 22 -35.58 -21.18 -0.88
C VAL A 22 -34.55 -20.39 -0.07
N SER A 23 -34.56 -20.46 1.26
CA SER A 23 -33.55 -19.82 2.10
C SER A 23 -32.14 -20.35 1.83
N TYR A 24 -31.98 -21.66 1.62
CA TYR A 24 -30.70 -22.28 1.28
C TYR A 24 -30.17 -21.79 -0.08
N VAL A 25 -31.02 -21.81 -1.12
CA VAL A 25 -30.67 -21.33 -2.45
C VAL A 25 -30.33 -19.84 -2.42
N LEU A 26 -31.14 -19.00 -1.75
CA LEU A 26 -30.86 -17.57 -1.62
C LEU A 26 -29.57 -17.29 -0.85
N SER A 27 -29.27 -18.04 0.20
CA SER A 27 -28.03 -17.87 0.98
C SER A 27 -26.78 -18.19 0.16
N HIS A 28 -26.85 -19.22 -0.71
CA HIS A 28 -25.76 -19.55 -1.62
C HIS A 28 -25.70 -18.61 -2.84
N MET A 29 -26.84 -18.10 -3.31
CA MET A 29 -26.87 -17.08 -4.37
C MET A 29 -26.28 -15.74 -3.91
N VAL A 30 -26.46 -15.35 -2.64
CA VAL A 30 -25.86 -14.13 -2.05
C VAL A 30 -24.33 -14.15 -2.04
N GLN A 31 -23.72 -15.34 -2.04
CA GLN A 31 -22.26 -15.49 -2.11
C GLN A 31 -21.73 -15.36 -3.55
N VAL A 32 -22.61 -15.46 -4.55
CA VAL A 32 -22.25 -15.49 -5.99
C VAL A 32 -22.84 -14.29 -6.76
N LEU A 33 -23.91 -13.70 -6.25
CA LEU A 33 -24.67 -12.59 -6.82
C LEU A 33 -24.82 -11.52 -5.76
N GLU A 34 -24.64 -10.27 -6.15
CA GLU A 34 -24.91 -9.13 -5.28
C GLU A 34 -26.34 -9.25 -4.74
N LEU A 35 -26.49 -9.36 -3.41
CA LEU A 35 -27.77 -9.46 -2.71
C LEU A 35 -28.83 -8.44 -3.21
N PRO A 36 -28.44 -7.20 -3.59
CA PRO A 36 -29.34 -6.26 -4.25
C PRO A 36 -30.04 -6.77 -5.52
N VAL A 37 -29.32 -7.52 -6.36
CA VAL A 37 -29.80 -8.05 -7.65
C VAL A 37 -30.82 -9.16 -7.45
N VAL A 38 -30.56 -10.07 -6.51
CA VAL A 38 -31.45 -11.19 -6.19
C VAL A 38 -32.77 -10.69 -5.61
N VAL A 39 -32.72 -9.76 -4.66
CA VAL A 39 -33.94 -9.21 -4.05
C VAL A 39 -34.72 -8.35 -5.05
N SER A 40 -34.04 -7.60 -5.92
CA SER A 40 -34.69 -6.84 -7.01
C SER A 40 -35.46 -7.76 -7.97
N LYS A 41 -34.86 -8.91 -8.32
CA LYS A 41 -35.50 -9.93 -9.16
C LYS A 41 -36.75 -10.54 -8.49
N ILE A 42 -36.67 -10.90 -7.21
CA ILE A 42 -37.81 -11.43 -6.44
C ILE A 42 -38.96 -10.42 -6.38
N ILE A 43 -38.65 -9.14 -6.16
CA ILE A 43 -39.67 -8.07 -6.15
C ILE A 43 -40.34 -7.91 -7.52
N LYS A 44 -39.58 -8.07 -8.61
CA LYS A 44 -40.10 -8.01 -9.98
C LYS A 44 -40.99 -9.21 -10.30
N ASP A 45 -40.59 -10.41 -9.88
CA ASP A 45 -41.31 -11.64 -10.20
C ASP A 45 -42.61 -11.81 -9.38
N ASN A 46 -42.75 -11.12 -8.24
CA ASN A 46 -43.95 -11.16 -7.36
C ASN A 46 -44.88 -9.92 -7.52
N GLU A 47 -44.95 -9.39 -8.74
CA GLU A 47 -45.63 -8.12 -9.07
C GLU A 47 -47.12 -8.02 -8.69
N ARG A 48 -47.82 -9.15 -8.54
CA ARG A 48 -49.27 -9.20 -8.29
C ARG A 48 -49.66 -9.69 -6.89
N GLU A 49 -48.69 -10.10 -6.07
CA GLU A 49 -48.96 -10.55 -4.71
C GLU A 49 -48.93 -9.37 -3.71
N LYS A 50 -49.23 -9.64 -2.43
CA LYS A 50 -49.37 -8.67 -1.30
C LYS A 50 -48.18 -7.71 -1.07
N PHE A 51 -47.14 -7.76 -1.90
CA PHE A 51 -45.94 -6.93 -1.91
C PHE A 51 -46.08 -5.59 -2.63
N GLY A 52 -47.16 -5.36 -3.41
CA GLY A 52 -47.37 -4.13 -4.18
C GLY A 52 -47.07 -2.82 -3.42
N PRO A 53 -47.56 -2.62 -2.17
CA PRO A 53 -47.31 -1.41 -1.40
C PRO A 53 -45.85 -1.22 -0.95
N PHE A 54 -45.12 -2.31 -0.70
CA PHE A 54 -43.74 -2.28 -0.17
C PHE A 54 -42.67 -2.26 -1.26
N LYS A 55 -43.02 -2.63 -2.49
CA LYS A 55 -42.14 -2.68 -3.67
C LYS A 55 -41.31 -1.41 -3.88
N PRO A 56 -41.87 -0.17 -3.94
CA PRO A 56 -41.07 1.02 -4.18
C PRO A 56 -40.07 1.30 -3.06
N ILE A 57 -40.42 0.98 -1.82
CA ILE A 57 -39.54 1.15 -0.64
C ILE A 57 -38.37 0.18 -0.75
N LEU A 58 -38.64 -1.10 -1.02
CA LEU A 58 -37.60 -2.12 -1.14
C LEU A 58 -36.66 -1.83 -2.33
N VAL A 59 -37.19 -1.45 -3.48
CA VAL A 59 -36.36 -1.03 -4.64
C VAL A 59 -35.48 0.17 -4.28
N GLY A 60 -36.00 1.15 -3.55
CA GLY A 60 -35.23 2.29 -3.07
C GLY A 60 -34.10 1.88 -2.10
N ILE A 61 -34.36 0.94 -1.20
CA ILE A 61 -33.34 0.39 -0.30
C ILE A 61 -32.26 -0.36 -1.09
N LEU A 62 -32.65 -1.19 -2.06
CA LEU A 62 -31.70 -1.94 -2.89
C LEU A 62 -30.82 -1.03 -3.75
N HIS A 63 -31.39 0.04 -4.30
CA HIS A 63 -30.62 1.01 -5.07
C HIS A 63 -29.55 1.69 -4.19
N LYS A 64 -29.92 2.11 -2.97
CA LYS A 64 -28.97 2.67 -2.00
C LYS A 64 -27.90 1.66 -1.60
N LEU A 65 -28.28 0.40 -1.38
CA LEU A 65 -27.33 -0.67 -1.06
C LEU A 65 -26.35 -0.91 -2.20
N ASN A 66 -26.83 -0.99 -3.45
CA ASN A 66 -25.98 -1.18 -4.62
C ASN A 66 -25.00 -0.01 -4.80
N PHE A 67 -25.47 1.24 -4.69
CA PHE A 67 -24.60 2.41 -4.70
C PHE A 67 -23.51 2.34 -3.63
N ASN A 68 -23.86 1.98 -2.40
CA ASN A 68 -22.90 1.86 -1.31
C ASN A 68 -21.88 0.73 -1.54
N LEU A 69 -22.31 -0.40 -2.09
CA LEU A 69 -21.40 -1.50 -2.44
C LEU A 69 -20.40 -1.05 -3.51
N HIS A 70 -20.88 -0.43 -4.57
CA HIS A 70 -20.03 0.06 -5.65
C HIS A 70 -19.06 1.15 -5.18
N ALA A 71 -19.54 2.08 -4.36
CA ALA A 71 -18.68 3.11 -3.75
C ALA A 71 -17.60 2.50 -2.85
N HIS A 72 -17.95 1.45 -2.10
CA HIS A 72 -17.01 0.73 -1.26
C HIS A 72 -15.95 -0.01 -2.08
N GLU A 73 -16.34 -0.67 -3.18
CA GLU A 73 -15.41 -1.30 -4.11
C GLU A 73 -14.43 -0.29 -4.70
N LEU A 74 -14.92 0.85 -5.17
CA LEU A 74 -14.07 1.91 -5.72
C LEU A 74 -13.09 2.45 -4.66
N CYS A 75 -13.56 2.65 -3.43
CA CYS A 75 -12.72 3.09 -2.32
C CYS A 75 -11.62 2.06 -1.99
N ARG A 76 -11.95 0.78 -1.98
CA ARG A 76 -10.99 -0.31 -1.77
C ARG A 76 -9.92 -0.31 -2.87
N ASP A 77 -10.33 -0.22 -4.13
CA ASP A 77 -9.42 -0.28 -5.26
C ASP A 77 -8.50 0.95 -5.27
N CYS A 78 -9.04 2.16 -5.05
CA CYS A 78 -8.25 3.39 -4.87
C CYS A 78 -7.26 3.30 -3.71
N THR A 79 -7.69 2.74 -2.56
CA THR A 79 -6.82 2.57 -1.38
C THR A 79 -5.69 1.60 -1.69
N ASN A 80 -5.98 0.49 -2.38
CA ASN A 80 -4.96 -0.48 -2.77
C ASN A 80 -3.93 0.15 -3.71
N ASP A 81 -4.38 0.89 -4.72
CA ASP A 81 -3.51 1.58 -5.67
C ASP A 81 -2.59 2.58 -4.96
N ASP A 82 -3.13 3.36 -4.03
CA ASP A 82 -2.35 4.30 -3.22
C ASP A 82 -1.29 3.60 -2.36
N VAL A 83 -1.64 2.46 -1.76
CA VAL A 83 -0.71 1.65 -0.97
C VAL A 83 0.43 1.15 -1.87
N PHE A 84 0.12 0.61 -3.05
CA PHE A 84 1.15 0.14 -3.99
C PHE A 84 2.05 1.29 -4.48
N ALA A 85 1.46 2.43 -4.83
CA ALA A 85 2.20 3.59 -5.29
C ALA A 85 3.14 4.14 -4.21
N LEU A 86 2.66 4.24 -2.96
CA LEU A 86 3.47 4.69 -1.83
C LEU A 86 4.61 3.71 -1.52
N ASN A 87 4.31 2.42 -1.55
CA ASN A 87 5.31 1.38 -1.29
C ASN A 87 6.39 1.35 -2.37
N ASP A 88 6.01 1.48 -3.64
CA ASP A 88 6.95 1.56 -4.75
C ASP A 88 7.81 2.84 -4.68
N LYS A 89 7.22 3.98 -4.32
CA LYS A 89 7.96 5.22 -4.06
C LYS A 89 8.97 5.05 -2.92
N LEU A 90 8.53 4.49 -1.78
CA LEU A 90 9.39 4.21 -0.64
C LEU A 90 10.51 3.26 -1.02
N ARG A 91 10.20 2.17 -1.72
CA ARG A 91 11.17 1.20 -2.23
C ARG A 91 12.22 1.91 -3.06
N ARG A 92 11.82 2.72 -4.05
CA ARG A 92 12.78 3.50 -4.85
C ARG A 92 13.68 4.35 -3.96
N THR A 93 13.10 5.18 -3.10
CA THR A 93 13.85 6.08 -2.19
C THR A 93 14.83 5.32 -1.29
N VAL A 94 14.45 4.16 -0.76
CA VAL A 94 15.29 3.37 0.16
C VAL A 94 16.29 2.47 -0.59
N SER A 95 15.96 2.03 -1.81
CA SER A 95 16.80 1.16 -2.64
C SER A 95 17.90 1.90 -3.40
N HIS A 96 17.93 3.22 -3.35
CA HIS A 96 19.04 3.96 -3.93
C HIS A 96 20.31 3.70 -3.11
N ALA A 97 21.40 3.40 -3.82
CA ALA A 97 22.71 3.34 -3.20
C ALA A 97 23.01 4.68 -2.53
N VAL A 98 23.51 4.64 -1.31
CA VAL A 98 23.95 5.85 -0.59
C VAL A 98 25.15 6.41 -1.34
N VAL A 99 24.98 7.55 -2.00
CA VAL A 99 26.09 8.27 -2.63
C VAL A 99 26.83 9.04 -1.53
N PRO A 100 28.14 8.82 -1.34
CA PRO A 100 28.91 9.58 -0.36
C PRO A 100 28.85 11.08 -0.64
N GLN A 101 28.63 11.89 0.40
CA GLN A 101 28.64 13.36 0.32
C GLN A 101 30.04 13.94 0.06
N GLY A 102 31.09 13.13 0.25
CA GLY A 102 32.48 13.49 -0.03
C GLY A 102 33.31 12.27 -0.36
N THR A 103 34.39 12.47 -1.12
CA THR A 103 35.27 11.37 -1.56
C THR A 103 36.42 11.10 -0.60
N GLN A 104 36.52 11.83 0.52
CA GLN A 104 37.57 11.70 1.52
C GLN A 104 36.97 11.29 2.86
N CYS A 105 37.69 10.43 3.60
CA CYS A 105 37.36 10.07 4.97
C CYS A 105 37.65 11.28 5.89
N PRO A 106 36.65 11.81 6.63
CA PRO A 106 36.85 12.96 7.53
C PRO A 106 37.81 12.71 8.70
N LEU A 107 38.14 11.45 8.99
CA LEU A 107 38.99 11.09 10.14
C LEU A 107 40.48 11.01 9.78
N CYS A 108 40.81 10.55 8.56
CA CYS A 108 42.20 10.45 8.09
C CYS A 108 42.53 11.39 6.92
N ALA A 109 41.55 12.14 6.39
CA ALA A 109 41.66 13.02 5.23
C ALA A 109 42.12 12.34 3.92
N GLN A 110 42.19 11.01 3.89
CA GLN A 110 42.53 10.24 2.68
C GLN A 110 41.29 9.93 1.85
N HIS A 111 41.48 9.74 0.55
CA HIS A 111 40.41 9.38 -0.38
C HIS A 111 39.84 8.01 -0.03
N LEU A 112 38.52 7.86 -0.02
CA LEU A 112 37.82 6.61 0.34
C LEU A 112 38.11 5.44 -0.61
N SER A 113 38.79 5.68 -1.74
CA SER A 113 39.24 4.60 -2.64
C SER A 113 40.62 4.06 -2.31
N ILE A 114 41.34 4.68 -1.37
CA ILE A 114 42.69 4.28 -0.97
C ILE A 114 42.52 3.33 0.22
N GLN A 115 43.04 2.11 0.10
CA GLN A 115 43.09 1.19 1.24
C GLN A 115 44.14 1.70 2.23
N VAL A 116 43.72 1.90 3.49
CA VAL A 116 44.63 2.36 4.55
C VAL A 116 45.44 1.18 5.11
N GLU A 117 44.86 -0.02 5.17
CA GLU A 117 45.51 -1.29 5.54
C GLU A 117 45.01 -2.44 4.66
N ASP A 118 45.68 -3.61 4.73
CA ASP A 118 45.21 -4.84 4.07
C ASP A 118 43.79 -5.19 4.58
N ASP A 119 42.85 -5.41 3.65
CA ASP A 119 41.40 -5.63 3.90
C ASP A 119 40.60 -4.42 4.47
N ASP A 120 41.04 -3.18 4.24
CA ASP A 120 40.26 -2.00 4.63
C ASP A 120 38.90 -1.92 3.90
N THR A 121 37.82 -1.86 4.68
CA THR A 121 36.43 -1.80 4.23
C THR A 121 35.85 -0.41 4.45
N LEU A 122 34.87 -0.04 3.63
CA LEU A 122 34.18 1.25 3.75
C LEU A 122 32.83 1.08 4.45
N LYS A 123 32.52 2.03 5.33
CA LYS A 123 31.21 2.13 5.98
C LYS A 123 30.55 3.45 5.62
N PHE A 124 29.35 3.35 5.04
CA PHE A 124 28.49 4.49 4.70
C PHE A 124 27.30 4.57 5.65
N PHE A 125 27.07 5.76 6.21
CA PHE A 125 25.90 6.05 7.01
C PHE A 125 24.72 6.48 6.12
N ARG A 126 23.48 6.32 6.60
CA ARG A 126 22.27 6.79 5.88
C ARG A 126 22.26 8.29 5.59
N CYS A 127 23.03 9.09 6.32
CA CYS A 127 23.23 10.51 6.06
C CYS A 127 24.15 10.81 4.86
N GLY A 128 24.79 9.79 4.27
CA GLY A 128 25.70 9.94 3.14
C GLY A 128 27.17 10.15 3.52
N HIS A 129 27.54 10.15 4.80
CA HIS A 129 28.95 10.23 5.19
C HIS A 129 29.63 8.85 5.12
N GLY A 130 30.80 8.80 4.47
CA GLY A 130 31.62 7.60 4.31
C GLY A 130 32.90 7.66 5.13
N PHE A 131 33.31 6.52 5.69
CA PHE A 131 34.53 6.36 6.48
C PHE A 131 35.20 5.02 6.17
N HIS A 132 36.52 4.95 6.31
CA HIS A 132 37.21 3.66 6.48
C HIS A 132 36.75 3.02 7.79
N GLU A 133 36.45 1.73 7.77
CA GLU A 133 35.94 1.00 8.93
C GLU A 133 36.96 1.03 10.07
N ILE A 134 38.24 0.95 9.73
CA ILE A 134 39.38 1.06 10.65
C ILE A 134 39.40 2.44 11.35
N CYS A 135 39.09 3.52 10.62
CA CYS A 135 39.06 4.86 11.18
C CYS A 135 37.91 5.04 12.20
N LEU A 136 36.81 4.32 12.02
CA LEU A 136 35.57 4.53 12.79
C LEU A 136 35.62 3.92 14.20
N LYS A 137 36.58 3.03 14.51
CA LYS A 137 36.74 2.38 15.82
C LYS A 137 35.41 1.85 16.40
N GLN A 138 34.58 1.22 15.54
CA GLN A 138 33.26 0.65 15.88
C GLN A 138 32.17 1.63 16.34
N GLN A 139 32.25 2.93 16.03
CA GLN A 139 31.13 3.83 16.30
C GLN A 139 29.86 3.44 15.50
N SER A 140 28.71 3.48 16.19
CA SER A 140 27.38 3.20 15.62
C SER A 140 26.71 4.45 15.04
N GLU A 141 27.13 5.64 15.47
CA GLU A 141 26.61 6.93 15.03
C GLU A 141 27.59 7.62 14.09
N CYS A 142 27.09 8.51 13.22
CA CYS A 142 27.92 9.26 12.29
C CYS A 142 28.63 10.41 13.04
N PRO A 143 29.98 10.43 13.10
CA PRO A 143 30.72 11.47 13.82
C PRO A 143 30.40 12.88 13.30
N VAL A 144 30.29 13.04 11.97
CA VAL A 144 29.99 14.34 11.34
C VAL A 144 28.63 14.88 11.79
N CYS A 145 27.57 14.06 11.71
CA CYS A 145 26.23 14.51 12.12
C CYS A 145 26.16 14.82 13.61
N VAL A 146 26.86 14.06 14.46
CA VAL A 146 26.90 14.32 15.90
C VAL A 146 27.60 15.65 16.21
N LEU A 147 28.66 15.97 15.47
CA LEU A 147 29.37 17.24 15.61
C LEU A 147 28.56 18.42 15.10
N GLU A 148 27.93 18.29 13.94
CA GLU A 148 27.04 19.32 13.40
C GLU A 148 25.86 19.59 14.34
N ALA A 149 25.29 18.54 14.95
CA ALA A 149 24.22 18.68 15.93
C ALA A 149 24.67 19.37 17.23
N ARG A 150 25.94 19.22 17.63
CA ARG A 150 26.48 19.77 18.89
C ARG A 150 27.07 21.17 18.75
N PHE A 151 27.70 21.46 17.62
CA PHE A 151 28.54 22.64 17.44
C PHE A 151 28.12 23.48 16.22
N GLY A 152 27.08 23.07 15.50
CA GLY A 152 26.60 23.74 14.29
C GLY A 152 27.43 23.42 13.04
N PRO A 153 27.02 23.93 11.86
CA PRO A 153 27.60 23.56 10.56
C PRO A 153 29.07 23.97 10.36
N SER A 154 29.64 24.82 11.24
CA SER A 154 31.05 25.26 11.16
C SER A 154 32.05 24.36 11.89
N ALA A 155 31.57 23.34 12.60
CA ALA A 155 32.39 22.45 13.43
C ALA A 155 33.35 21.54 12.64
N MET A 156 33.11 21.35 11.34
CA MET A 156 33.94 20.55 10.44
C MET A 156 35.38 21.08 10.28
N SER A 157 35.63 22.34 10.66
CA SER A 157 36.98 22.93 10.69
C SER A 157 37.93 22.29 11.74
N LEU A 158 37.39 21.49 12.67
CA LEU A 158 38.16 20.81 13.72
C LEU A 158 38.83 19.51 13.26
N PHE A 159 38.37 18.92 12.15
CA PHE A 159 38.94 17.72 11.55
C PHE A 159 39.86 18.12 10.38
N GLY A 160 40.98 18.78 10.70
CA GLY A 160 42.16 18.98 9.83
C GLY A 160 41.92 19.25 8.33
N GLY A 161 41.96 20.52 7.91
CA GLY A 161 42.18 20.88 6.51
C GLY A 161 43.64 20.66 6.04
N PRO A 162 44.00 20.92 4.77
CA PRO A 162 43.19 21.51 3.69
C PRO A 162 42.99 20.53 2.52
N SER A 163 41.84 20.56 1.84
CA SER A 163 41.78 19.98 0.49
C SER A 163 41.13 20.95 -0.49
N ALA A 164 41.93 21.30 -1.49
CA ALA A 164 41.64 22.18 -2.58
C ALA A 164 40.31 21.81 -3.26
N ALA A 165 39.54 22.85 -3.59
CA ALA A 165 38.39 22.78 -4.45
C ALA A 165 38.79 22.20 -5.82
N THR A 166 38.62 20.90 -5.99
CA THR A 166 38.71 20.28 -7.32
C THR A 166 37.33 20.46 -7.96
N LYS A 167 37.19 21.50 -8.76
CA LYS A 167 36.03 21.73 -9.62
C LYS A 167 35.97 20.58 -10.63
N THR A 168 35.12 19.58 -10.40
CA THR A 168 34.75 18.62 -11.43
C THR A 168 33.46 19.08 -12.09
N SER A 169 33.61 19.76 -13.23
CA SER A 169 32.54 20.01 -14.18
C SER A 169 31.95 18.68 -14.64
N HIS A 170 30.72 18.36 -14.23
CA HIS A 170 29.94 17.30 -14.86
C HIS A 170 29.01 17.93 -15.90
N GLY A 171 29.37 17.69 -17.17
CA GLY A 171 28.54 17.95 -18.33
C GLY A 171 27.25 17.13 -18.27
N GLY A 172 26.23 17.66 -18.95
CA GLY A 172 24.88 17.12 -18.95
C GLY A 172 24.81 15.68 -19.43
N ALA A 173 24.05 14.88 -18.68
CA ALA A 173 23.50 13.62 -19.16
C ALA A 173 22.02 13.86 -19.51
N SER A 174 21.75 13.80 -20.81
CA SER A 174 20.44 13.79 -21.45
C SER A 174 19.51 12.72 -20.86
N ALA A 175 18.26 13.10 -20.63
CA ALA A 175 17.17 12.20 -20.28
C ALA A 175 16.87 11.21 -21.42
N PRO A 176 16.60 9.92 -21.13
CA PRO A 176 16.05 9.00 -22.12
C PRO A 176 14.54 9.22 -22.26
N THR A 177 14.10 9.41 -23.51
CA THR A 177 12.69 9.43 -23.92
C THR A 177 12.05 8.05 -23.73
N PRO A 178 10.80 7.96 -23.26
CA PRO A 178 10.08 6.69 -23.23
C PRO A 178 9.58 6.32 -24.64
N ALA A 179 9.95 5.12 -25.08
CA ALA A 179 9.44 4.50 -26.29
C ALA A 179 7.95 4.18 -26.13
N ALA A 180 7.14 4.67 -27.06
CA ALA A 180 5.75 4.29 -27.21
C ALA A 180 5.66 2.82 -27.65
N ALA A 181 4.99 2.01 -26.83
CA ALA A 181 4.54 0.67 -27.19
C ALA A 181 3.21 0.76 -27.95
N ARG A 182 3.06 -0.17 -28.90
CA ARG A 182 1.97 -0.37 -29.86
C ARG A 182 0.58 -0.46 -29.25
#